data_AF-A0AAE1C4V8-F1
#
_entry.id   AF-A0AAE1C4V8-F1
#
_cell.length_a   1.000
_cell.length_b   1.000
_cell.length_c   1.000
_cell.angle_alpha   90.00
_cell.angle_beta   90.00
_cell.angle_gamma   90.00
#
_symmetry.space_group_name_H-M   'P 1'
#
loop_
_entity.id
_entity.type
_entity.pdbx_description
1 polymer ?
#
loop_
_entity_poly.entity_id
_entity_poly.type
_entity_poly.pdbx_seq_one_letter_code
_entity_poly.pdbx_strand_id
1 'polypeptide(L)'
;MASSPDAAVIDLATKPKDHLTALPSELLHLVFDYVFPTHIEDIAFLQEDVLVRLKKTPHDLEKLAMTCHSLRDELDAWARHWVISHAEIARYKPLKNQKKESSRLMLRAKHCIFCGKYCSRSAILSNGFRCCTKCDLKHWPDKITKTQAKEEFNLRDHQLLPQQHSPVLVKHGANKFPRLRYGTCMTSNIRTTMFLREDVRRLAEAIHGDVEAHMAAQRRAADARKRKMEANAEKKRQMDVEWMRLIAQSTY
;
A
#
# COMPACT_ATOMS: atom_id res chain seq x y z
N MET A 1 22.43 -29.35 -55.13
CA MET A 1 21.22 -29.63 -54.34
C MET A 1 21.57 -29.44 -52.88
N ALA A 2 21.11 -28.34 -52.29
CA ALA A 2 21.43 -27.94 -50.93
C ALA A 2 20.49 -28.64 -49.95
N SER A 3 21.05 -29.42 -49.03
CA SER A 3 20.33 -30.06 -47.93
C SER A 3 20.26 -29.12 -46.72
N SER A 4 19.03 -28.92 -46.25
CA SER A 4 18.59 -28.05 -45.15
C SER A 4 19.35 -28.28 -43.82
N PRO A 5 19.54 -27.25 -42.98
CA PRO A 5 20.07 -27.44 -41.64
C PRO A 5 18.99 -27.99 -40.71
N ASP A 6 19.37 -29.01 -39.93
CA ASP A 6 18.57 -29.63 -38.87
C ASP A 6 18.04 -28.58 -37.89
N ALA A 7 16.72 -28.42 -37.87
CA ALA A 7 16.04 -27.75 -36.79
C ALA A 7 16.15 -28.63 -35.55
N ALA A 8 16.95 -28.19 -34.58
CA ALA A 8 17.07 -28.83 -33.27
C ALA A 8 15.70 -28.89 -32.61
N VAL A 9 15.07 -30.06 -32.65
CA VAL A 9 13.88 -30.39 -31.87
C VAL A 9 14.31 -30.41 -30.42
N ILE A 10 13.91 -29.39 -29.65
CA ILE A 10 14.13 -29.33 -28.21
C ILE A 10 13.23 -30.41 -27.58
N ASP A 11 13.84 -31.54 -27.20
CA ASP A 11 13.21 -32.58 -26.40
C ASP A 11 13.00 -32.06 -24.96
N LEU A 12 11.74 -31.74 -24.64
CA LEU A 12 11.30 -31.14 -23.37
C LEU A 12 11.04 -32.16 -22.25
N ALA A 13 11.30 -33.46 -22.45
CA ALA A 13 10.59 -34.49 -21.67
C ALA A 13 11.34 -35.24 -20.55
N THR A 14 12.61 -34.96 -20.18
CA THR A 14 13.35 -35.93 -19.34
C THR A 14 14.06 -35.47 -18.06
N LYS A 15 14.02 -34.19 -17.65
CA LYS A 15 14.43 -33.77 -16.29
C LYS A 15 13.59 -32.57 -15.83
N PRO A 16 13.22 -32.43 -14.55
CA PRO A 16 12.66 -31.20 -14.02
C PRO A 16 13.77 -30.14 -14.00
N LYS A 17 14.07 -29.58 -15.17
CA LYS A 17 14.89 -28.38 -15.29
C LYS A 17 13.99 -27.23 -14.91
N ASP A 18 14.40 -26.44 -13.93
CA ASP A 18 13.75 -25.17 -13.64
C ASP A 18 14.06 -24.20 -14.80
N HIS A 19 13.25 -24.31 -15.86
CA HIS A 19 13.39 -23.53 -17.07
C HIS A 19 13.10 -22.05 -16.84
N LEU A 20 12.33 -21.74 -15.80
CA LEU A 20 11.88 -20.39 -15.50
C LEU A 20 12.92 -19.60 -14.72
N THR A 21 13.68 -20.19 -13.78
CA THR A 21 14.83 -19.48 -13.16
C THR A 21 16.04 -19.32 -14.08
N ALA A 22 16.14 -20.12 -15.14
CA ALA A 22 17.17 -19.98 -16.17
C ALA A 22 16.84 -18.89 -17.22
N LEU A 23 15.68 -18.22 -17.11
CA LEU A 23 15.29 -17.16 -18.03
C LEU A 23 16.16 -15.90 -17.85
N PRO A 24 16.37 -15.12 -18.93
CA PRO A 24 16.86 -13.75 -18.84
C PRO A 24 16.05 -12.92 -17.84
N SER A 25 16.72 -11.98 -17.17
CA SER A 25 16.12 -11.10 -16.15
C SER A 25 14.84 -10.40 -16.64
N GLU A 26 14.81 -10.00 -17.91
CA GLU A 26 13.70 -9.33 -18.56
C GLU A 26 12.45 -10.22 -18.57
N LEU A 27 12.63 -11.51 -18.85
CA LEU A 27 11.54 -12.48 -18.87
C LEU A 27 11.14 -12.89 -17.45
N LEU A 28 12.09 -12.96 -16.51
CA LEU A 28 11.78 -13.14 -15.09
C LEU A 28 10.90 -12.01 -14.55
N HIS A 29 11.16 -10.75 -14.91
CA HIS A 29 10.33 -9.61 -14.51
C HIS A 29 8.88 -9.76 -15.00
N LEU A 30 8.66 -10.21 -16.23
CA LEU A 30 7.31 -10.47 -16.76
C LEU A 30 6.59 -11.62 -16.01
N VAL A 31 7.34 -12.65 -15.60
CA VAL A 31 6.81 -13.74 -14.77
C VAL A 31 6.49 -13.24 -13.36
N PHE A 32 7.32 -12.37 -12.79
CA PHE A 32 7.03 -11.73 -11.49
C PHE A 32 5.79 -10.84 -11.56
N ASP A 33 5.65 -10.00 -12.58
CA ASP A 33 4.46 -9.15 -12.79
C ASP A 33 3.19 -9.98 -12.99
N TYR A 34 3.31 -11.17 -13.57
CA TYR A 34 2.21 -12.13 -13.66
C TYR A 34 1.83 -12.74 -12.30
N VAL A 35 2.81 -13.13 -11.49
CA VAL A 35 2.58 -13.82 -10.20
C VAL A 35 2.19 -12.86 -9.07
N PHE A 36 2.69 -11.62 -9.14
CA PHE A 36 2.39 -10.57 -8.18
C PHE A 36 1.28 -9.66 -8.70
N PRO A 37 0.07 -9.75 -8.14
CA PRO A 37 -0.98 -8.87 -8.55
C PRO A 37 -0.63 -7.42 -8.17
N THR A 38 -0.78 -6.51 -9.13
CA THR A 38 -0.34 -5.12 -9.03
C THR A 38 -1.05 -4.38 -7.90
N HIS A 39 -0.28 -3.62 -7.13
CA HIS A 39 -0.84 -2.77 -6.09
C HIS A 39 -1.28 -1.43 -6.67
N ILE A 40 -2.58 -1.12 -6.59
CA ILE A 40 -3.14 0.17 -7.01
C ILE A 40 -3.47 1.00 -5.76
N GLU A 41 -2.58 1.89 -5.35
CA GLU A 41 -2.69 2.61 -4.07
C GLU A 41 -4.07 3.31 -3.89
N ASP A 42 -4.56 3.98 -4.94
CA ASP A 42 -5.81 4.74 -4.96
C ASP A 42 -7.06 3.96 -5.41
N ILE A 43 -7.08 2.63 -5.21
CA ILE A 43 -8.18 1.77 -5.67
C ILE A 43 -9.58 2.21 -5.18
N ALA A 44 -9.68 2.80 -3.98
CA ALA A 44 -10.97 3.28 -3.46
C ALA A 44 -11.43 4.60 -4.09
N PHE A 45 -10.54 5.30 -4.81
CA PHE A 45 -10.84 6.55 -5.50
C PHE A 45 -11.19 6.36 -6.97
N LEU A 46 -10.82 5.22 -7.55
CA LEU A 46 -11.14 4.88 -8.93
C LEU A 46 -12.65 4.68 -9.11
N GLN A 47 -13.18 5.14 -10.25
CA GLN A 47 -14.55 4.85 -10.65
C GLN A 47 -14.71 3.35 -10.96
N GLU A 48 -15.90 2.81 -10.72
CA GLU A 48 -16.18 1.38 -10.84
C GLU A 48 -15.91 0.84 -12.25
N ASP A 49 -16.14 1.64 -13.29
CA ASP A 49 -15.85 1.30 -14.69
C ASP A 49 -14.34 1.15 -14.95
N VAL A 50 -13.50 2.02 -14.38
CA VAL A 50 -12.04 1.92 -14.44
C VAL A 50 -11.55 0.70 -13.68
N LEU A 51 -12.11 0.43 -12.50
CA LEU A 51 -11.82 -0.78 -11.71
C LEU A 51 -12.20 -2.06 -12.45
N VAL A 52 -13.35 -2.05 -13.13
CA VAL A 52 -13.82 -3.18 -13.93
C VAL A 52 -12.89 -3.41 -15.12
N ARG A 53 -12.43 -2.35 -15.81
CA ARG A 53 -11.45 -2.48 -16.90
C ARG A 53 -10.11 -3.03 -16.41
N LEU A 54 -9.56 -2.46 -15.34
CA LEU A 54 -8.29 -2.91 -14.76
C LEU A 54 -8.34 -4.36 -14.26
N LYS A 55 -9.47 -4.79 -13.70
CA LYS A 55 -9.67 -6.19 -13.28
C LYS A 55 -9.97 -7.15 -14.44
N LYS A 56 -10.39 -6.65 -15.60
CA LYS A 56 -10.79 -7.46 -16.76
C LYS A 56 -9.68 -7.66 -17.78
N THR A 57 -8.60 -6.87 -17.76
CA THR A 57 -7.46 -7.09 -18.65
C THR A 57 -6.55 -8.15 -18.03
N PRO A 58 -6.59 -9.41 -18.49
CA PRO A 58 -5.63 -10.41 -18.05
C PRO A 58 -4.22 -9.94 -18.40
N HIS A 59 -3.23 -10.34 -17.59
CA HIS A 59 -1.83 -10.01 -17.84
C HIS A 59 -1.40 -10.56 -19.21
N ASP A 60 -0.47 -9.94 -19.91
CA ASP A 60 -0.10 -10.39 -21.27
C ASP A 60 0.48 -11.82 -21.26
N LEU A 61 1.22 -12.18 -20.22
CA LEU A 61 1.66 -13.56 -19.98
C LEU A 61 0.51 -14.52 -19.71
N GLU A 62 -0.59 -14.05 -19.11
CA GLU A 62 -1.81 -14.84 -18.91
C GLU A 62 -2.50 -15.11 -20.24
N LYS A 63 -2.61 -14.09 -21.10
CA LYS A 63 -3.15 -14.24 -22.46
C LYS A 63 -2.34 -15.26 -23.26
N LEU A 64 -1.01 -15.23 -23.14
CA LEU A 64 -0.12 -16.18 -23.79
C LEU A 64 -0.22 -17.59 -23.17
N ALA A 65 -0.31 -17.69 -21.84
CA ALA A 65 -0.60 -18.95 -21.16
C ALA A 65 -2.00 -19.49 -21.49
N MET A 66 -2.91 -18.67 -22.03
CA MET A 66 -4.17 -19.16 -22.58
C MET A 66 -4.07 -19.84 -23.93
N THR A 67 -3.02 -19.55 -24.70
CA THR A 67 -2.81 -20.17 -26.00
C THR A 67 -1.88 -21.39 -25.94
N CYS A 68 -1.10 -21.56 -24.87
CA CYS A 68 -0.15 -22.66 -24.70
C CYS A 68 -0.30 -23.37 -23.34
N HIS A 69 -0.74 -24.64 -23.36
CA HIS A 69 -0.91 -25.45 -22.14
C HIS A 69 0.40 -25.73 -21.40
N SER A 70 1.48 -26.04 -22.13
CA SER A 70 2.80 -26.30 -21.53
C SER A 70 3.34 -25.07 -20.80
N LEU A 71 3.22 -23.88 -21.40
CA LEU A 71 3.61 -22.62 -20.76
C LEU A 71 2.78 -22.37 -19.49
N ARG A 72 1.47 -22.61 -19.55
CA ARG A 72 0.59 -22.47 -18.39
C ARG A 72 1.01 -23.38 -17.25
N ASP A 73 1.27 -24.66 -17.54
CA ASP A 73 1.65 -25.64 -16.53
C ASP A 73 3.00 -25.29 -15.86
N GLU A 74 3.97 -24.81 -16.66
CA GLU A 74 5.26 -24.33 -16.15
C GLU A 74 5.10 -23.07 -15.29
N LEU A 75 4.32 -22.08 -15.74
CA LEU A 75 4.04 -20.88 -14.96
C LEU A 75 3.34 -21.21 -13.64
N ASP A 76 2.37 -22.13 -13.67
CA ASP A 76 1.69 -22.59 -12.46
C ASP A 76 2.62 -23.40 -11.54
N ALA A 77 3.54 -24.19 -12.09
CA ALA A 77 4.55 -24.92 -11.33
C ALA A 77 5.53 -23.96 -10.64
N TRP A 78 6.06 -23.00 -11.38
CA TRP A 78 6.99 -22.01 -10.83
C TRP A 78 6.33 -21.07 -9.84
N ALA A 79 5.13 -20.57 -10.12
CA ALA A 79 4.41 -19.72 -9.19
C ALA A 79 4.09 -20.47 -7.89
N ARG A 80 3.76 -21.77 -7.97
CA ARG A 80 3.65 -22.63 -6.78
C ARG A 80 4.98 -22.76 -6.05
N HIS A 81 6.06 -23.09 -6.75
CA HIS A 81 7.38 -23.23 -6.17
C HIS A 81 7.83 -21.95 -5.47
N TRP A 82 7.63 -20.79 -6.09
CA TRP A 82 7.95 -19.49 -5.53
C TRP A 82 7.15 -19.21 -4.26
N VAL A 83 5.83 -19.46 -4.27
CA VAL A 83 4.97 -19.22 -3.11
C VAL A 83 5.30 -20.15 -1.93
N ILE A 84 5.71 -21.39 -2.22
CA ILE A 84 6.14 -22.37 -1.20
C ILE A 84 7.52 -22.00 -0.65
N SER A 85 8.48 -21.70 -1.52
CA SER A 85 9.84 -21.30 -1.11
C SER A 85 9.85 -20.00 -0.32
N HIS A 86 8.93 -19.08 -0.64
CA HIS A 86 8.75 -17.82 0.05
C HIS A 86 7.58 -17.91 1.04
N ALA A 87 7.22 -19.11 1.51
CA ALA A 87 6.10 -19.28 2.45
C ALA A 87 6.33 -18.56 3.77
N GLU A 88 7.58 -18.30 4.18
CA GLU A 88 7.87 -17.48 5.36
C GLU A 88 7.45 -16.01 5.16
N ILE A 89 7.69 -15.48 3.95
CA ILE A 89 7.37 -14.10 3.53
C ILE A 89 5.88 -13.97 3.20
N ALA A 90 5.34 -14.91 2.42
CA ALA A 90 3.95 -14.93 1.97
C ALA A 90 2.98 -15.55 2.99
N ARG A 91 3.49 -16.22 4.04
CA ARG A 91 2.72 -17.02 5.03
C ARG A 91 1.69 -17.93 4.38
N TYR A 92 2.06 -18.49 3.24
CA TYR A 92 1.24 -19.40 2.46
C TYR A 92 1.14 -20.75 3.16
N LYS A 93 -0.07 -21.34 3.15
CA LYS A 93 -0.29 -22.72 3.60
C LYS A 93 -0.74 -23.55 2.41
N PRO A 94 0.05 -24.55 1.98
CA PRO A 94 -0.38 -25.46 0.92
C PRO A 94 -1.64 -26.20 1.37
N LEU A 95 -2.53 -26.45 0.42
CA LEU A 95 -3.73 -27.22 0.67
C LEU A 95 -3.40 -28.70 0.68
N LYS A 96 -4.19 -29.48 1.42
CA LYS A 96 -4.05 -30.95 1.46
C LYS A 96 -4.30 -31.64 0.10
N ASN A 97 -4.71 -30.92 -0.95
CA ASN A 97 -5.15 -31.51 -2.22
C ASN A 97 -4.53 -30.76 -3.42
N GLN A 98 -3.42 -31.27 -3.95
CA GLN A 98 -2.60 -30.62 -4.98
C GLN A 98 -3.33 -30.42 -6.32
N LYS A 99 -4.26 -31.32 -6.70
CA LYS A 99 -5.07 -31.17 -7.94
C LYS A 99 -6.03 -29.97 -7.91
N LYS A 100 -6.37 -29.45 -6.72
CA LYS A 100 -7.18 -28.23 -6.55
C LYS A 100 -6.31 -26.97 -6.43
N GLU A 101 -4.99 -27.11 -6.53
CA GLU A 101 -4.01 -26.07 -6.23
C GLU A 101 -3.46 -25.41 -7.50
N SER A 102 -3.28 -26.17 -8.59
CA SER A 102 -2.93 -25.64 -9.92
C SER A 102 -4.05 -24.77 -10.50
N SER A 103 -5.32 -25.12 -10.32
CA SER A 103 -6.45 -24.25 -10.68
C SER A 103 -6.61 -23.00 -9.78
N ARG A 104 -5.78 -22.84 -8.73
CA ARG A 104 -5.90 -21.78 -7.74
C ARG A 104 -5.10 -20.51 -7.97
N LEU A 105 -4.13 -20.49 -8.89
CA LEU A 105 -3.49 -19.21 -9.27
C LEU A 105 -4.51 -18.25 -9.89
N MET A 106 -5.44 -18.77 -10.69
CA MET A 106 -6.65 -18.07 -11.16
C MET A 106 -7.71 -17.85 -10.05
N LEU A 107 -7.86 -18.80 -9.12
CA LEU A 107 -8.82 -18.69 -7.99
C LEU A 107 -8.39 -17.68 -6.91
N ARG A 108 -7.15 -17.15 -6.98
CA ARG A 108 -6.68 -15.99 -6.19
C ARG A 108 -7.59 -14.78 -6.34
N ALA A 109 -8.35 -14.69 -7.44
CA ALA A 109 -9.30 -13.62 -7.67
C ALA A 109 -10.52 -13.61 -6.71
N LYS A 110 -10.84 -14.73 -6.05
CA LYS A 110 -12.09 -14.88 -5.26
C LYS A 110 -11.91 -15.39 -3.82
N HIS A 111 -10.71 -15.80 -3.42
CA HIS A 111 -10.46 -16.33 -2.08
C HIS A 111 -9.31 -15.60 -1.38
N CYS A 112 -9.42 -15.47 -0.06
CA CYS A 112 -8.38 -14.88 0.78
C CYS A 112 -7.07 -15.66 0.65
N ILE A 113 -5.96 -14.98 0.34
CA ILE A 113 -4.65 -15.60 0.17
C ILE A 113 -4.14 -16.31 1.43
N PHE A 114 -4.52 -15.84 2.62
CA PHE A 114 -4.01 -16.36 3.89
C PHE A 114 -4.86 -17.49 4.48
N CYS A 115 -6.19 -17.38 4.43
CA CYS A 115 -7.09 -18.37 5.05
C CYS A 115 -7.88 -19.22 4.04
N GLY A 116 -7.77 -18.93 2.75
CA GLY A 116 -8.44 -19.68 1.67
C GLY A 116 -9.97 -19.55 1.64
N LYS A 117 -10.58 -18.77 2.55
CA LYS A 117 -12.02 -18.52 2.56
C LYS A 117 -12.41 -17.57 1.43
N TYR A 118 -13.61 -17.74 0.88
CA TYR A 118 -14.15 -16.83 -0.14
C TYR A 118 -14.11 -15.38 0.35
N CYS A 119 -13.61 -14.46 -0.49
CA CYS A 119 -13.48 -13.06 -0.15
C CYS A 119 -13.48 -12.19 -1.41
N SER A 120 -14.38 -11.22 -1.46
CA SER A 120 -14.45 -10.19 -2.51
C SER A 120 -13.59 -8.97 -2.21
N ARG A 121 -13.08 -8.84 -0.98
CA ARG A 121 -12.24 -7.74 -0.53
C ARG A 121 -10.78 -8.02 -0.85
N SER A 122 -10.04 -6.97 -1.20
CA SER A 122 -8.59 -6.99 -1.35
C SER A 122 -7.87 -6.48 -0.10
N ALA A 123 -6.62 -6.89 0.10
CA ALA A 123 -5.79 -6.33 1.17
C ALA A 123 -5.58 -4.82 0.94
N ILE A 124 -5.52 -4.03 2.00
CA ILE A 124 -5.43 -2.55 1.83
C ILE A 124 -4.07 -2.17 1.23
N LEU A 125 -2.98 -2.63 1.84
CA LEU A 125 -1.60 -2.27 1.49
C LEU A 125 -1.00 -3.12 0.36
N SER A 126 -1.77 -4.08 -0.16
CA SER A 126 -1.36 -5.02 -1.22
C SER A 126 -2.59 -5.54 -1.96
N ASN A 127 -3.36 -4.62 -2.53
CA ASN A 127 -4.70 -4.89 -3.06
C ASN A 127 -4.78 -5.79 -4.29
N GLY A 128 -3.63 -6.16 -4.87
CA GLY A 128 -3.56 -7.27 -5.79
C GLY A 128 -4.01 -8.59 -5.15
N PHE A 129 -3.82 -8.75 -3.84
CA PHE A 129 -4.26 -9.94 -3.13
C PHE A 129 -5.67 -9.80 -2.57
N ARG A 130 -6.50 -10.82 -2.76
CA ARG A 130 -7.74 -10.98 -2.01
C ARG A 130 -7.44 -11.31 -0.56
N CYS A 131 -8.01 -10.56 0.37
CA CYS A 131 -7.76 -10.73 1.79
C CYS A 131 -8.97 -10.30 2.63
N CYS A 132 -9.42 -11.20 3.50
CA CYS A 132 -10.47 -10.89 4.45
C CYS A 132 -9.96 -9.96 5.56
N THR A 133 -10.86 -9.22 6.20
CA THR A 133 -10.53 -8.24 7.24
C THR A 133 -9.74 -8.84 8.40
N LYS A 134 -10.06 -10.07 8.83
CA LYS A 134 -9.35 -10.74 9.93
C LYS A 134 -7.90 -11.04 9.58
N CYS A 135 -7.65 -11.54 8.37
CA CYS A 135 -6.29 -11.79 7.91
C CYS A 135 -5.55 -10.47 7.65
N ASP A 136 -6.21 -9.47 7.09
CA ASP A 136 -5.63 -8.16 6.83
C ASP A 136 -5.16 -7.49 8.13
N LEU A 137 -5.96 -7.56 9.21
CA LEU A 137 -5.56 -7.09 10.52
C LEU A 137 -4.44 -7.93 11.14
N LYS A 138 -4.46 -9.25 10.95
CA LYS A 138 -3.43 -10.14 11.50
C LYS A 138 -2.06 -9.94 10.84
N HIS A 139 -2.04 -9.72 9.52
CA HIS A 139 -0.80 -9.61 8.74
C HIS A 139 -0.27 -8.19 8.67
N TRP A 140 -1.15 -7.19 8.77
CA TRP A 140 -0.79 -5.77 8.88
C TRP A 140 -1.48 -5.18 10.11
N PRO A 141 -1.02 -5.52 11.33
CA PRO A 141 -1.61 -5.03 12.58
C PRO A 141 -1.32 -3.54 12.78
N ASP A 142 -0.13 -3.08 12.40
CA ASP A 142 0.35 -1.72 12.64
C ASP A 142 -0.01 -0.74 11.52
N LYS A 143 -1.13 -0.97 10.82
CA LYS A 143 -1.62 0.00 9.84
C LYS A 143 -2.29 1.16 10.55
N ILE A 144 -1.94 2.38 10.14
CA ILE A 144 -2.52 3.61 10.68
C ILE A 144 -3.17 4.42 9.58
N THR A 145 -4.20 5.18 9.93
CA THR A 145 -4.88 6.08 8.99
C THR A 145 -4.05 7.33 8.71
N LYS A 146 -4.33 8.02 7.60
CA LYS A 146 -3.74 9.33 7.30
C LYS A 146 -3.88 10.33 8.45
N THR A 147 -5.04 10.37 9.09
CA THR A 147 -5.29 11.27 10.24
C THR A 147 -4.40 10.91 11.42
N GLN A 148 -4.33 9.63 11.79
CA GLN A 148 -3.44 9.15 12.84
C GLN A 148 -1.96 9.44 12.52
N ALA A 149 -1.53 9.25 11.27
CA ALA A 149 -0.15 9.57 10.86
C ALA A 149 0.17 11.06 11.04
N LYS A 150 -0.78 11.97 10.77
CA LYS A 150 -0.60 13.40 10.98
C LYS A 150 -0.54 13.77 12.46
N GLU A 151 -1.37 13.14 13.28
CA GLU A 151 -1.46 13.41 14.72
C GLU A 151 -0.28 12.84 15.50
N GLU A 152 0.08 11.57 15.24
CA GLU A 152 1.14 10.85 15.95
C GLU A 152 2.55 11.36 15.54
N PHE A 153 2.76 11.68 14.26
CA PHE A 153 4.10 11.99 13.72
C PHE A 153 4.26 13.44 13.22
N ASN A 154 3.24 14.29 13.40
CA ASN A 154 3.22 15.69 12.96
C ASN A 154 3.64 15.85 11.48
N LEU A 155 3.13 14.96 10.63
CA LEU A 155 3.35 14.98 9.19
C LEU A 155 2.25 15.76 8.47
N ARG A 156 2.59 16.34 7.33
CA ARG A 156 1.67 17.07 6.46
C ARG A 156 1.23 16.21 5.28
N ASP A 157 0.09 16.55 4.69
CA ASP A 157 -0.50 15.80 3.57
C ASP A 157 0.46 15.63 2.39
N HIS A 158 1.20 16.69 2.03
CA HIS A 158 2.18 16.64 0.93
C HIS A 158 3.43 15.82 1.25
N GLN A 159 3.71 15.55 2.54
CA GLN A 159 4.80 14.67 2.95
C GLN A 159 4.37 13.20 2.88
N LEU A 160 3.12 12.92 3.25
CA LEU A 160 2.54 11.57 3.20
C LEU A 160 2.18 11.13 1.77
N LEU A 161 1.63 12.04 0.95
CA LEU A 161 1.10 11.77 -0.38
C LEU A 161 1.58 12.83 -1.39
N PRO A 162 2.89 12.92 -1.68
CA PRO A 162 3.44 13.94 -2.58
C PRO A 162 2.85 13.89 -3.99
N GLN A 163 2.44 12.70 -4.44
CA GLN A 163 1.82 12.43 -5.74
C GLN A 163 0.49 13.17 -5.94
N GLN A 164 -0.24 13.45 -4.86
CA GLN A 164 -1.57 14.07 -4.90
C GLN A 164 -1.51 15.61 -4.85
N HIS A 165 -0.32 16.20 -4.72
CA HIS A 165 -0.14 17.64 -4.61
C HIS A 165 0.56 18.23 -5.84
N SER A 166 0.25 19.50 -6.15
CA SER A 166 0.78 20.23 -7.30
C SER A 166 2.32 20.15 -7.35
N PRO A 167 2.93 19.99 -8.54
CA PRO A 167 4.39 19.96 -8.73
C PRO A 167 5.12 21.15 -8.08
N VAL A 168 4.43 22.29 -7.93
CA VAL A 168 4.96 23.52 -7.31
C VAL A 168 5.25 23.31 -5.82
N LEU A 169 4.42 22.56 -5.09
CA LEU A 169 4.63 22.21 -3.68
C LEU A 169 5.68 21.10 -3.50
N VAL A 170 5.81 20.22 -4.51
CA VAL A 170 6.71 19.06 -4.54
C VAL A 170 8.18 19.48 -4.72
N LYS A 171 8.44 20.68 -5.29
CA LYS A 171 9.78 21.25 -5.51
C LYS A 171 10.63 21.41 -4.25
N HIS A 172 10.05 21.40 -3.05
CA HIS A 172 10.77 21.60 -1.79
C HIS A 172 11.04 20.33 -0.96
N GLY A 173 11.03 19.13 -1.55
CA GLY A 173 11.57 17.96 -0.85
C GLY A 173 11.01 16.59 -1.19
N ALA A 174 10.08 16.47 -2.14
CA ALA A 174 9.46 15.18 -2.43
C ALA A 174 10.44 14.11 -2.97
N ASN A 175 11.56 14.53 -3.56
CA ASN A 175 12.60 13.61 -4.03
C ASN A 175 13.67 13.29 -2.96
N LYS A 176 13.59 13.90 -1.77
CA LYS A 176 14.58 13.68 -0.70
C LYS A 176 14.23 12.56 0.25
N PHE A 177 12.98 12.09 0.22
CA PHE A 177 12.46 11.14 1.19
C PHE A 177 11.85 9.91 0.50
N PRO A 178 11.93 8.72 1.12
CA PRO A 178 11.40 7.50 0.54
C PRO A 178 9.88 7.59 0.38
N ARG A 179 9.37 7.13 -0.77
CA ARG A 179 7.92 7.04 -1.03
C ARG A 179 7.30 6.03 -0.07
N LEU A 180 6.26 6.45 0.63
CA LEU A 180 5.48 5.56 1.50
C LEU A 180 4.61 4.63 0.65
N ARG A 181 4.58 3.36 1.03
CA ARG A 181 3.56 2.43 0.57
C ARG A 181 2.24 2.76 1.28
N TYR A 182 1.19 2.96 0.52
CA TYR A 182 -0.13 3.26 1.07
C TYR A 182 -1.23 2.56 0.30
N GLY A 183 -2.35 2.35 0.97
CA GLY A 183 -3.54 1.78 0.36
C GLY A 183 -4.78 2.53 0.79
N THR A 184 -5.80 2.46 -0.06
CA THR A 184 -7.06 3.17 0.17
C THR A 184 -8.20 2.17 0.35
N CYS A 185 -9.11 2.46 1.28
CA CYS A 185 -10.25 1.61 1.59
C CYS A 185 -11.49 2.43 1.93
N MET A 186 -12.66 1.80 1.80
CA MET A 186 -13.92 2.39 2.26
C MET A 186 -14.17 1.92 3.70
N THR A 187 -14.21 2.86 4.64
CA THR A 187 -14.61 2.60 6.03
C THR A 187 -15.80 3.49 6.35
N SER A 188 -16.96 2.90 6.68
CA SER A 188 -18.20 3.65 6.96
C SER A 188 -18.56 4.67 5.86
N ASN A 189 -18.46 4.26 4.59
CA ASN A 189 -18.65 5.12 3.40
C ASN A 189 -17.64 6.27 3.23
N ILE A 190 -16.60 6.33 4.06
CA ILE A 190 -15.53 7.32 3.95
C ILE A 190 -14.30 6.68 3.31
N ARG A 191 -13.78 7.32 2.27
CA ARG A 191 -12.50 6.94 1.65
C ARG A 191 -11.37 7.24 2.63
N THR A 192 -10.71 6.19 3.09
CA THR A 192 -9.65 6.25 4.09
C THR A 192 -8.35 5.81 3.45
N THR A 193 -7.29 6.60 3.62
CA THR A 193 -5.93 6.21 3.26
C THR A 193 -5.24 5.63 4.49
N MET A 194 -4.57 4.50 4.30
CA MET A 194 -3.83 3.81 5.36
C MET A 194 -2.38 3.57 4.94
N PHE A 195 -1.51 3.62 5.94
CA PHE A 195 -0.06 3.43 5.82
C PHE A 195 0.40 2.38 6.84
N LEU A 196 1.59 1.83 6.67
CA LEU A 196 2.27 1.11 7.75
C LEU A 196 2.89 2.13 8.71
N ARG A 197 2.61 1.98 10.00
CA ARG A 197 3.17 2.85 11.05
C ARG A 197 4.69 2.92 10.97
N GLU A 198 5.33 1.79 10.73
CA GLU A 198 6.80 1.72 10.62
C GLU A 198 7.35 2.53 9.46
N ASP A 199 6.67 2.53 8.30
CA ASP A 199 7.08 3.34 7.16
C ASP A 199 6.91 4.84 7.47
N VAL A 200 5.79 5.19 8.11
CA VAL A 200 5.50 6.57 8.56
C VAL A 200 6.52 7.04 9.59
N ARG A 201 6.91 6.19 10.54
CA ARG A 201 7.94 6.48 11.55
C ARG A 201 9.28 6.78 10.87
N ARG A 202 9.72 5.93 9.95
CA ARG A 202 10.98 6.14 9.19
C ARG A 202 10.95 7.44 8.38
N LEU A 203 9.80 7.79 7.80
CA LEU A 203 9.63 9.08 7.13
C LEU A 203 9.72 10.25 8.11
N ALA A 204 9.07 10.14 9.27
CA ALA A 204 9.09 11.16 10.31
C ALA A 204 10.50 11.39 10.86
N GLU A 205 11.26 10.32 11.08
CA GLU A 205 12.67 10.38 11.48
C GLU A 205 13.54 11.06 10.41
N ALA A 206 13.29 10.77 9.14
CA ALA A 206 14.02 11.42 8.06
C ALA A 206 13.74 12.93 7.98
N ILE A 207 12.52 13.38 8.32
CA ILE A 207 12.11 14.78 8.23
C ILE A 207 12.47 15.58 9.50
N HIS A 208 12.19 15.02 10.68
CA HIS A 208 12.30 15.71 11.96
C HIS A 208 13.57 15.31 12.75
N GLY A 209 14.23 14.21 12.38
CA GLY A 209 15.31 13.61 13.19
C GLY A 209 14.73 12.84 14.36
N ASP A 210 14.91 13.36 15.58
CA ASP A 210 14.31 12.78 16.79
C ASP A 210 12.84 13.17 16.88
N VAL A 211 11.97 12.22 16.51
CA VAL A 211 10.51 12.40 16.48
C VAL A 211 9.96 12.71 17.87
N GLU A 212 10.44 12.05 18.92
CA GLU A 212 9.94 12.24 20.29
C GLU A 212 10.29 13.64 20.82
N ALA A 213 11.55 14.06 20.62
CA ALA A 213 11.98 15.41 20.99
C ALA A 213 11.20 16.49 20.23
N HIS A 214 10.95 16.28 18.94
CA HIS A 214 10.15 17.18 18.10
C HIS A 214 8.71 17.29 18.60
N MET A 215 8.05 16.16 18.88
CA MET A 215 6.69 16.14 19.41
C MET A 215 6.61 16.80 20.79
N ALA A 216 7.59 16.58 21.66
CA ALA A 216 7.68 17.25 22.97
C ALA A 216 7.89 18.77 22.83
N ALA A 217 8.68 19.22 21.86
CA ALA A 217 8.85 20.64 21.57
C ALA A 217 7.55 21.27 21.05
N GLN A 218 6.83 20.56 20.18
CA GLN A 218 5.55 21.03 19.64
C GLN A 218 4.49 21.17 20.73
N ARG A 219 4.37 20.18 21.64
CA ARG A 219 3.43 20.24 22.77
C ARG A 219 3.73 21.44 23.68
N ARG A 220 5.00 21.65 24.04
CA ARG A 220 5.44 22.82 24.82
C ARG A 220 5.09 24.15 24.14
N ALA A 221 5.27 24.23 22.82
CA ALA A 221 4.92 25.42 22.05
C ALA A 221 3.40 25.65 21.98
N ALA A 222 2.60 24.60 21.85
CA ALA A 222 1.14 24.68 21.85
C ALA A 222 0.62 25.15 23.23
N ASP A 223 1.15 24.60 24.33
CA ASP A 223 0.79 25.00 25.69
C ASP A 223 1.18 26.46 25.96
N ALA A 224 2.36 26.90 25.52
CA ALA A 224 2.79 28.28 25.64
C ALA A 224 1.85 29.24 24.86
N ARG A 225 1.40 28.85 23.67
CA ARG A 225 0.42 29.63 22.89
C ARG A 225 -0.93 29.71 23.60
N LYS A 226 -1.42 28.59 24.16
CA LYS A 226 -2.67 28.55 24.91
C LYS A 226 -2.62 29.48 26.13
N ARG A 227 -1.56 29.39 26.93
CA ARG A 227 -1.33 30.29 28.08
C ARG A 227 -1.27 31.75 27.68
N LYS A 228 -0.62 32.08 26.56
CA LYS A 228 -0.57 33.44 26.02
C LYS A 228 -1.96 33.93 25.59
N MET A 229 -2.76 33.09 24.94
CA MET A 229 -4.13 33.45 24.57
C MET A 229 -5.01 33.68 25.80
N GLU A 230 -4.92 32.81 26.81
CA GLU A 230 -5.65 32.97 28.08
C GLU A 230 -5.25 34.25 28.81
N ALA A 231 -3.94 34.55 28.89
CA ALA A 231 -3.45 35.79 29.49
C ALA A 231 -3.92 37.04 28.72
N ASN A 232 -3.94 36.99 27.38
CA ASN A 232 -4.45 38.08 26.56
C ASN A 232 -5.97 38.26 26.71
N ALA A 233 -6.72 37.17 26.80
CA ALA A 233 -8.16 37.20 27.04
C ALA A 233 -8.48 37.79 28.41
N GLU A 234 -7.69 37.45 29.44
CA GLU A 234 -7.83 38.01 30.78
C GLU A 234 -7.51 39.51 30.82
N LYS A 235 -6.41 39.94 30.20
CA LYS A 235 -6.08 41.37 30.07
C LYS A 235 -7.20 42.16 29.37
N LYS A 236 -7.79 41.58 28.33
CA LYS A 236 -8.94 42.19 27.65
C LYS A 236 -10.14 42.33 28.58
N ARG A 237 -10.49 41.27 29.34
CA ARG A 237 -11.57 41.33 30.34
C ARG A 237 -11.33 42.43 31.38
N GLN A 238 -10.10 42.56 31.86
CA GLN A 238 -9.74 43.59 32.84
C GLN A 238 -9.88 45.00 32.26
N MET A 239 -9.38 45.23 31.03
CA MET A 239 -9.57 46.50 30.34
C MET A 239 -11.05 46.83 30.11
N ASP A 240 -11.86 45.85 29.71
CA ASP A 240 -13.30 46.05 29.47
C ASP A 240 -14.01 46.46 30.78
N VAL A 241 -13.68 45.84 31.92
CA VAL A 241 -14.21 46.21 33.25
C VAL A 241 -13.76 47.62 33.66
N GLU A 242 -12.48 47.95 33.46
CA GLU A 242 -11.93 49.26 33.77
C GLU A 242 -12.59 50.36 32.93
N TRP A 243 -12.77 50.12 31.64
CA TRP A 243 -13.47 51.03 30.72
C TRP A 243 -14.93 51.25 31.15
N MET A 244 -15.65 50.18 31.51
CA MET A 244 -17.02 50.29 32.03
C MET A 244 -17.09 51.10 33.33
N ARG A 245 -16.09 50.97 34.21
CA ARG A 245 -15.99 51.76 35.44
C ARG A 245 -15.76 53.25 35.15
N LEU A 246 -14.89 53.58 34.21
CA LEU A 246 -14.61 54.97 33.81
C LEU A 246 -15.85 55.64 33.20
N ILE A 247 -16.62 54.93 32.37
CA ILE A 247 -17.86 55.47 31.82
C ILE A 247 -18.87 55.77 32.92
N ALA A 248 -19.08 54.84 33.86
CA ALA A 248 -20.00 55.03 34.96
C ALA A 248 -19.66 56.25 35.83
N GLN A 249 -18.37 56.58 35.97
CA GLN A 249 -17.90 57.78 36.67
C GLN A 249 -18.06 59.07 35.86
N SER A 250 -18.09 59.00 34.53
CA SER A 250 -18.26 60.18 33.65
C SER A 250 -19.73 60.59 33.44
N THR A 251 -20.68 59.71 33.78
CA THR A 251 -22.12 59.91 33.62
C THR A 251 -22.82 60.53 34.85
N TYR A 252 -22.05 60.90 35.89
CA TYR A 252 -22.50 61.64 37.07
C TYR A 252 -21.83 63.01 37.12
#